data_AF-A0A915N116-F1
#
_entry.id   AF-A0A915N116-F1
#
_cell.length_a   1.000
_cell.length_b   1.000
_cell.length_c   1.000
_cell.angle_alpha   90.00
_cell.angle_beta   90.00
_cell.angle_gamma   90.00
#
_symmetry.space_group_name_H-M   'P 1'
#
loop_
_entity.id
_entity.type
_entity.pdbx_description
1 polymer ?
#
loop_
_entity_poly.entity_id
_entity_poly.type
_entity_poly.pdbx_seq_one_letter_code
_entity_poly.pdbx_strand_id
1 'polypeptide(L)'
;MANSNCYKIMFVIGVVDMAAVLCAGFLTGYLGYFGYVFCSSPKFIYFAGAYGFFCWSTESTIEGILAINRCVEIWSTEYAKKLFDGWN
;
A
#
# COMPACT_ATOMS: atom_id res chain seq x y z
N MET A 1 7.63 -24.43 2.82
CA MET A 1 8.32 -23.14 3.01
C MET A 1 7.80 -22.19 1.95
N ALA A 2 7.03 -21.21 2.40
CA ALA A 2 6.50 -20.03 1.70
C ALA A 2 6.07 -20.21 0.23
N ASN A 3 4.76 -20.28 0.00
CA ASN A 3 4.17 -19.97 -1.30
C ASN A 3 4.71 -18.62 -1.80
N SER A 4 5.56 -18.66 -2.84
CA SER A 4 6.29 -17.51 -3.40
C SER A 4 5.40 -16.30 -3.70
N ASN A 5 4.12 -16.54 -3.96
CA ASN A 5 3.11 -15.52 -4.23
C ASN A 5 2.70 -14.70 -3.00
N CYS A 6 2.57 -15.31 -1.81
CA CYS A 6 2.21 -14.56 -0.60
C CYS A 6 3.34 -13.62 -0.17
N TYR A 7 4.59 -14.05 -0.37
CA TYR A 7 5.76 -13.21 -0.12
C TYR A 7 5.84 -12.01 -1.08
N LYS A 8 5.46 -12.17 -2.35
CA LYS A 8 5.37 -11.05 -3.30
C LYS A 8 4.35 -10.00 -2.85
N ILE A 9 3.17 -10.42 -2.40
CA ILE A 9 2.13 -9.49 -1.93
C ILE A 9 2.63 -8.73 -0.69
N MET A 10 3.20 -9.45 0.29
CA MET A 10 3.74 -8.81 1.51
C MET A 10 4.90 -7.86 1.21
N PHE A 11 5.76 -8.17 0.23
CA PHE A 11 6.84 -7.29 -0.19
C PHE A 11 6.31 -5.99 -0.81
N VAL A 12 5.29 -6.08 -1.68
CA VAL A 12 4.67 -4.89 -2.28
C VAL A 12 4.00 -4.02 -1.21
N ILE A 13 3.27 -4.60 -0.26
CA ILE A 13 2.67 -3.85 0.86
C ILE A 13 3.76 -3.10 1.63
N GLY A 14 4.85 -3.77 2.00
CA GLY A 14 5.94 -3.13 2.74
C GLY A 14 6.59 -1.97 2.00
N VAL A 15 6.73 -2.05 0.67
CA VAL A 15 7.25 -0.92 -0.13
C VAL A 15 6.26 0.25 -0.16
N VAL A 16 4.96 -0.02 -0.27
CA VAL A 16 3.91 1.01 -0.25
C VAL A 16 3.85 1.71 1.11
N ASP A 17 3.94 0.95 2.20
CA ASP A 17 3.89 1.46 3.57
C ASP A 17 5.11 2.36 3.88
N MET A 18 6.31 1.96 3.46
CA MET A 18 7.51 2.83 3.56
C MET A 18 7.32 4.13 2.77
N ALA A 19 6.71 4.08 1.58
CA ALA A 19 6.42 5.28 0.80
C ALA A 19 5.33 6.17 1.45
N ALA A 20 4.34 5.55 2.09
CA ALA A 20 3.28 6.24 2.82
C ALA A 20 3.84 6.97 4.04
N VAL A 21 4.68 6.31 4.85
CA VAL A 21 5.34 6.89 6.03
C VAL A 21 6.29 8.02 5.65
N LEU A 22 7.01 7.92 4.52
CA LEU A 22 7.82 9.02 4.03
C LEU A 22 6.97 10.25 3.71
N CYS A 23 5.82 10.09 3.05
CA CYS A 23 4.97 11.25 2.77
C CYS A 23 4.22 11.77 4.01
N ALA A 24 3.68 10.90 4.84
CA ALA A 24 2.96 11.29 6.04
C ALA A 24 3.88 11.87 7.12
N GLY A 25 5.10 11.35 7.26
CA GLY A 25 6.07 11.78 8.26
C GLY A 25 6.94 12.95 7.80
N PHE A 26 7.71 12.76 6.72
CA PHE A 26 8.65 13.80 6.27
C PHE A 26 7.94 15.00 5.70
N LEU A 27 6.94 14.80 4.83
CA LEU A 27 6.28 15.91 4.17
C LEU A 27 5.44 16.71 5.17
N THR A 28 4.55 16.05 5.92
CA THR A 28 3.74 16.72 6.95
C THR A 28 4.61 17.38 8.02
N GLY A 29 5.70 16.73 8.44
CA GLY A 29 6.65 17.30 9.40
C GLY A 29 7.35 18.55 8.86
N TYR A 30 7.76 18.53 7.59
CA TYR A 30 8.37 19.68 6.94
C TYR A 30 7.38 20.86 6.81
N LEU A 31 6.16 20.60 6.34
CA LEU A 31 5.11 21.63 6.25
C LEU A 31 4.75 22.19 7.64
N GLY A 32 4.67 21.33 8.65
CA GLY A 32 4.39 21.72 10.03
C GLY A 32 5.49 22.59 10.64
N TYR A 33 6.76 22.25 10.39
CA TYR A 33 7.90 23.04 10.87
C TYR A 33 7.92 24.46 10.30
N PHE A 34 7.62 24.61 9.01
CA PHE A 34 7.55 25.92 8.35
C PHE A 34 6.19 26.61 8.47
N GLY A 35 5.18 25.97 9.09
CA GLY A 35 3.83 26.53 9.22
C GLY A 35 3.12 26.77 7.88
N TYR A 36 3.44 26.00 6.84
CA TYR A 36 2.82 26.15 5.52
C TYR A 36 1.35 25.75 5.56
N VAL A 37 0.48 26.74 5.40
CA VAL A 37 -0.98 26.54 5.23
C VAL A 37 -1.35 26.43 3.76
N PHE A 38 -2.52 25.86 3.47
CA PHE A 38 -3.09 25.73 2.12
C PHE A 38 -3.01 27.02 1.29
N CYS A 39 -3.10 28.19 1.95
CA CYS A 39 -3.03 29.50 1.30
C CYS A 39 -1.64 29.90 0.78
N SER A 40 -0.53 29.38 1.33
CA SER A 40 0.83 29.76 0.88
C SER A 40 1.29 28.99 -0.36
N SER A 41 0.88 27.73 -0.51
CA SER A 41 1.32 26.87 -1.62
C SER A 41 0.28 25.78 -1.90
N PRO A 42 -0.85 26.13 -2.54
CA PRO A 42 -1.98 25.21 -2.72
C PRO A 42 -1.64 24.00 -3.58
N LYS A 43 -0.79 24.17 -4.60
CA LYS A 43 -0.37 23.07 -5.49
C LYS A 43 0.40 21.99 -4.72
N PHE A 44 1.35 22.39 -3.87
CA PHE A 44 2.22 21.44 -3.17
C PHE A 44 1.43 20.61 -2.15
N ILE A 45 0.57 21.26 -1.37
CA ILE A 45 -0.28 20.58 -0.38
C ILE A 45 -1.31 19.66 -1.06
N TYR A 46 -1.87 20.08 -2.21
CA TYR A 46 -2.80 19.25 -2.95
C TYR A 46 -2.14 17.97 -3.47
N PHE A 47 -0.96 18.06 -4.09
CA PHE A 47 -0.22 16.87 -4.56
C PHE A 47 0.20 15.97 -3.39
N ALA A 48 0.64 16.55 -2.28
CA ALA A 48 0.98 15.83 -1.06
C ALA A 48 -0.18 15.01 -0.51
N GLY A 49 -1.35 15.64 -0.34
CA GLY A 49 -2.56 14.99 0.15
C GLY A 49 -3.08 13.92 -0.81
N ALA A 50 -3.06 14.20 -2.11
CA ALA A 50 -3.45 13.24 -3.15
C ALA A 50 -2.54 12.00 -3.15
N TYR A 51 -1.23 12.19 -2.99
CA TYR A 51 -0.27 11.09 -2.90
C TYR A 51 -0.49 10.25 -1.64
N GLY A 52 -0.70 10.88 -0.47
CA GLY A 52 -1.03 10.18 0.76
C GLY A 52 -2.31 9.34 0.64
N PHE A 53 -3.35 9.90 0.03
CA PHE A 53 -4.61 9.19 -0.20
C PHE A 53 -4.47 8.03 -1.18
N PHE A 54 -3.64 8.20 -2.21
CA PHE A 54 -3.32 7.14 -3.18
C PHE A 54 -2.58 5.97 -2.51
N CYS A 55 -1.57 6.25 -1.68
CA CYS A 55 -0.85 5.23 -0.92
C CYS A 55 -1.82 4.45 -0.01
N TRP A 56 -2.63 5.15 0.79
CA TRP A 56 -3.62 4.53 1.67
C TRP A 56 -4.58 3.61 0.91
N SER A 57 -5.19 4.13 -0.15
CA SER A 57 -6.16 3.37 -0.95
C SER A 57 -5.55 2.11 -1.56
N THR A 58 -4.29 2.20 -1.99
CA THR A 58 -3.54 1.07 -2.55
C THR A 58 -3.26 0.03 -1.47
N GLU A 59 -2.81 0.46 -0.29
CA GLU A 59 -2.48 -0.40 0.84
C GLU A 59 -3.69 -1.23 1.28
N SER A 60 -4.82 -0.57 1.56
CA SER A 60 -6.06 -1.25 1.97
C SER A 60 -6.57 -2.24 0.91
N THR A 61 -6.36 -1.95 -0.37
CA THR A 61 -6.74 -2.86 -1.47
C THR A 61 -5.87 -4.12 -1.46
N ILE A 62 -4.55 -3.98 -1.29
CA ILE A 62 -3.62 -5.10 -1.31
C ILE A 62 -3.75 -5.97 -0.05
N GLU A 63 -4.01 -5.36 1.11
CA GLU A 63 -4.36 -6.08 2.34
C GLU A 63 -5.64 -6.89 2.19
N GLY A 64 -6.65 -6.36 1.50
CA GLY A 64 -7.86 -7.09 1.14
C GLY A 64 -7.56 -8.31 0.26
N ILE A 65 -6.69 -8.16 -0.75
CA ILE A 65 -6.24 -9.28 -1.58
C ILE A 65 -5.48 -10.32 -0.75
N LEU A 66 -4.64 -9.89 0.19
CA LEU A 66 -3.91 -10.77 1.10
C LEU A 66 -4.85 -11.55 2.02
N ALA A 67 -5.88 -10.90 2.57
CA ALA A 67 -6.88 -11.54 3.41
C ALA A 67 -7.65 -12.63 2.62
N ILE A 68 -8.06 -12.32 1.39
CA ILE A 68 -8.67 -13.31 0.49
C ILE A 68 -7.70 -14.46 0.22
N ASN A 69 -6.43 -14.17 -0.08
CA ASN A 69 -5.41 -15.18 -0.33
C ASN A 69 -5.26 -16.13 0.87
N ARG A 70 -5.31 -15.62 2.11
CA ARG A 70 -5.30 -16.45 3.33
C ARG A 70 -6.57 -17.28 3.50
N CYS A 71 -7.75 -16.71 3.23
CA CYS A 71 -9.01 -17.45 3.30
C CYS A 71 -9.04 -18.61 2.28
N VAL A 72 -8.56 -18.39 1.05
CA VAL A 72 -8.48 -19.42 0.01
C VAL A 72 -7.45 -20.50 0.37
N GLU A 73 -6.30 -20.11 0.92
CA GLU A 73 -5.25 -21.05 1.37
C GLU A 73 -5.76 -22.00 2.47
N ILE A 74 -6.63 -21.50 3.37
CA ILE A 74 -7.30 -22.31 4.42
C ILE A 74 -8.36 -23.26 3.81
N TRP A 75 -9.11 -22.80 2.82
CA TRP A 75 -10.22 -23.59 2.26
C TRP A 75 -9.74 -24.69 1.31
N SER A 76 -8.74 -24.41 0.46
CA SER A 76 -8.07 -25.39 -0.39
C SER A 76 -6.82 -24.81 -1.06
N THR A 77 -5.67 -25.42 -0.79
CA THR A 77 -4.36 -25.00 -1.32
C THR A 77 -4.24 -25.11 -2.84
N GLU A 78 -5.09 -25.92 -3.49
CA GLU A 78 -5.12 -26.15 -4.93
C GLU A 78 -5.72 -24.96 -5.71
N TYR A 79 -6.74 -24.31 -5.15
CA TYR A 79 -7.38 -23.14 -5.75
C TYR A 79 -6.49 -21.89 -5.66
N ALA A 80 -5.73 -21.75 -4.56
CA ALA A 80 -4.74 -20.68 -4.42
C ALA A 80 -3.66 -20.74 -5.51
N LYS A 81 -3.21 -21.96 -5.88
CA LYS A 81 -2.31 -22.14 -7.02
C LYS A 81 -2.98 -21.77 -8.35
N LYS A 82 -4.18 -22.28 -8.65
CA LYS A 82 -4.86 -21.95 -9.93
C LYS A 82 -5.17 -20.47 -10.12
N LEU A 83 -5.46 -19.72 -9.06
CA LEU A 83 -5.80 -18.30 -9.16
C LEU A 83 -4.58 -17.39 -9.35
N PHE A 84 -3.42 -17.78 -8.80
CA PHE A 84 -2.24 -16.91 -8.71
C PHE A 84 -0.99 -17.41 -9.45
N ASP A 85 -0.95 -18.66 -9.94
CA ASP A 85 0.21 -19.20 -10.66
C ASP A 85 0.21 -18.91 -12.17
N GLY A 86 -0.85 -18.26 -12.69
CA GLY A 86 -0.99 -17.98 -14.11
C GLY A 86 -1.28 -19.24 -14.92
N TRP A 87 -2.11 -19.11 -15.96
CA TRP A 87 -2.43 -20.23 -16.84
C TRP A 87 -1.20 -20.63 -17.66
N ASN A 88 -0.66 -21.82 -17.39
CA ASN A 88 0.23 -22.55 -18.27
C ASN A 88 -0.22 -24.01 -18.31
#